data_AF-A0A0G1M849-F1
#
_entry.id   AF-A0A0G1M849-F1
#
_cell.length_a   1.000
_cell.length_b   1.000
_cell.length_c   1.000
_cell.angle_alpha   90.00
_cell.angle_beta   90.00
_cell.angle_gamma   90.00
#
_symmetry.space_group_name_H-M   'P 1'
#
loop_
_entity.id
_entity.type
_entity.pdbx_description
1 polymer ?
#
loop_
_entity_poly.entity_id
_entity_poly.type
_entity_poly.pdbx_seq_one_letter_code
_entity_poly.pdbx_strand_id
1 'polypeptide(L)'
;MTIYKKREKSCKACRKRKTSCNCGRPLFDGKNAKTVVAKLEKAFAHFMSNEKAAQYAGISTSALYRYFNENPEFRQLKDQLRTAVNLKVRAALLEGAQKDPNLALKWLERTEPEEFGLSNRRNLPPPPPPAPRDLGKEAREALERIRRIKEERRIEREKEHMIRGY
;
A
#
# COMPACT_ATOMS: atom_id res chain seq x y z
N MET A 1 -24.25 47.54 35.77
CA MET A 1 -23.33 46.64 35.04
C MET A 1 -22.78 45.61 36.03
N THR A 2 -23.24 44.36 35.97
CA THR A 2 -22.81 43.32 36.92
C THR A 2 -21.44 42.80 36.50
N ILE A 3 -20.40 43.17 37.23
CA ILE A 3 -19.04 42.68 36.99
C ILE A 3 -18.98 41.20 37.40
N TYR A 4 -19.06 40.29 36.43
CA TYR A 4 -18.86 38.87 36.66
C TYR A 4 -17.40 38.61 37.09
N LYS A 5 -17.15 38.49 38.40
CA LYS A 5 -15.86 38.03 38.93
C LYS A 5 -15.62 36.59 38.52
N LYS A 6 -14.74 36.39 37.52
CA LYS A 6 -14.30 35.08 37.03
C LYS A 6 -13.60 34.33 38.18
N ARG A 7 -14.16 33.19 38.62
CA ARG A 7 -13.54 32.37 39.69
C ARG A 7 -12.13 31.93 39.26
N GLU A 8 -11.14 32.24 40.08
CA GLU A 8 -9.76 31.78 39.89
C GLU A 8 -9.71 30.25 40.08
N LYS A 9 -9.48 29.51 38.98
CA LYS A 9 -9.36 28.05 39.01
C LYS A 9 -7.93 27.67 39.40
N SER A 10 -7.75 26.71 40.29
CA SER A 10 -6.46 26.09 40.60
C SER A 10 -6.18 24.88 39.70
N CYS A 11 -4.90 24.59 39.42
CA CYS A 11 -4.52 23.38 38.67
C CYS A 11 -4.71 22.15 39.57
N LYS A 12 -5.41 21.12 39.08
CA LYS A 12 -5.67 19.89 39.84
C LYS A 12 -4.41 19.07 40.14
N ALA A 13 -3.34 19.24 39.34
CA ALA A 13 -2.07 18.53 39.54
C ALA A 13 -1.15 19.23 40.56
N CYS A 14 -0.86 20.52 40.36
CA CYS A 14 0.11 21.26 41.18
C CYS A 14 -0.51 22.09 42.30
N ARG A 15 -1.85 22.16 42.40
CA ARG A 15 -2.65 23.01 43.31
C ARG A 15 -2.39 24.53 43.24
N LYS A 16 -1.39 25.00 42.47
CA LYS A 16 -1.13 26.41 42.17
C LYS A 16 -2.26 27.03 41.34
N ARG A 17 -2.35 28.37 41.34
CA ARG A 17 -3.26 29.11 40.46
C ARG A 17 -2.99 28.74 39.00
N LYS A 18 -4.05 28.55 38.21
CA LYS A 18 -3.92 28.08 36.82
C LYS A 18 -3.16 29.08 35.93
N THR A 19 -3.15 30.37 36.31
CA THR A 19 -2.36 31.42 35.66
C THR A 19 -0.86 31.29 35.90
N SER A 20 -0.42 30.58 36.94
CA SER A 20 0.99 30.49 37.34
C SER A 20 1.56 29.07 37.33
N CYS A 21 0.84 28.09 36.78
CA CYS A 21 1.29 26.71 36.76
C CYS A 21 1.68 26.24 35.36
N ASN A 22 2.88 25.66 35.25
CA ASN A 22 3.40 25.02 34.04
C ASN A 22 3.04 23.51 33.96
N CYS A 23 2.00 23.06 34.69
CA CYS A 23 1.63 21.64 34.82
C CYS A 23 1.13 20.99 33.52
N GLY A 24 0.90 21.77 32.45
CA GLY A 24 0.32 21.28 31.19
C GLY A 24 -1.05 20.63 31.36
N ARG A 25 -1.56 20.00 30.29
CA ARG A 25 -2.73 19.12 30.34
C ARG A 25 -2.26 17.69 30.69
N PRO A 26 -2.88 17.01 31.68
CA PRO A 26 -2.51 15.65 32.03
C PRO A 26 -2.69 14.71 30.84
N LEU A 27 -1.77 13.76 30.67
CA LEU A 27 -1.68 12.90 29.50
C LEU A 27 -2.96 12.07 29.29
N PHE A 28 -3.46 11.40 30.33
CA PHE A 28 -4.68 10.57 30.25
C PHE A 28 -5.93 11.24 30.80
N ASP A 29 -6.05 12.56 30.67
CA ASP A 29 -7.22 13.32 31.13
C ASP A 29 -7.56 13.09 32.63
N GLY A 30 -6.54 12.78 33.44
CA GLY A 30 -6.68 12.50 34.87
C GLY A 30 -7.00 11.04 35.22
N LYS A 31 -6.98 10.12 34.26
CA LYS A 31 -7.18 8.68 34.49
C LYS A 31 -5.90 7.97 34.93
N ASN A 32 -6.07 6.84 35.60
CA ASN A 32 -4.96 6.01 36.07
C ASN A 32 -4.20 5.38 34.90
N ALA A 33 -2.91 5.73 34.76
CA ALA A 33 -2.06 5.30 33.65
C ALA A 33 -2.07 3.78 33.43
N LYS A 34 -1.86 2.99 34.49
CA LYS A 34 -1.84 1.52 34.41
C LYS A 34 -3.14 0.94 33.82
N THR A 35 -4.29 1.50 34.21
CA THR A 35 -5.59 1.03 33.71
C THR A 35 -5.84 1.37 32.25
N VAL A 36 -5.32 2.52 31.81
CA VAL A 36 -5.43 2.98 30.42
C VAL A 36 -4.56 2.12 29.52
N VAL A 37 -3.31 1.88 29.92
CA VAL A 37 -2.36 1.04 29.17
C VAL A 37 -2.90 -0.38 29.00
N ALA A 38 -3.38 -1.01 30.07
CA ALA A 38 -3.97 -2.35 29.98
C ALA A 38 -5.20 -2.42 29.06
N LYS A 39 -6.03 -1.36 29.00
CA LYS A 39 -7.14 -1.27 28.05
C LYS A 39 -6.66 -1.12 26.61
N LEU A 40 -5.61 -0.33 26.38
CA LEU A 40 -5.01 -0.16 25.07
C LEU A 40 -4.39 -1.48 24.57
N GLU A 41 -3.66 -2.20 25.41
CA GLU A 41 -3.10 -3.52 25.09
C GLU A 41 -4.20 -4.50 24.68
N LYS A 42 -5.28 -4.59 25.46
CA LYS A 42 -6.46 -5.39 25.10
C LYS A 42 -7.05 -4.95 23.76
N ALA A 43 -7.19 -3.65 23.53
CA ALA A 43 -7.73 -3.14 22.27
C ALA A 43 -6.88 -3.54 21.05
N PHE A 44 -5.55 -3.44 21.17
CA PHE A 44 -4.64 -3.82 20.09
C PHE A 44 -4.51 -5.33 19.91
N ALA A 45 -4.64 -6.11 20.99
CA ALA A 45 -4.78 -7.57 20.93
C ALA A 45 -6.07 -8.03 20.21
N HIS A 46 -7.03 -7.13 19.99
CA HIS A 46 -8.21 -7.35 19.16
C HIS A 46 -8.14 -6.63 17.80
N PHE A 47 -6.95 -6.21 17.37
CA PHE A 47 -6.70 -5.55 16.07
C PHE A 47 -7.49 -4.24 15.86
N MET A 48 -7.86 -3.54 16.93
CA MET A 48 -8.56 -2.26 16.80
C MET A 48 -7.65 -1.17 16.20
N SER A 49 -8.27 -0.20 15.51
CA SER A 49 -7.58 1.02 15.08
C SER A 49 -7.24 1.91 16.27
N ASN A 50 -6.27 2.82 16.12
CA ASN A 50 -5.87 3.73 17.19
C ASN A 50 -7.05 4.56 17.74
N GLU A 51 -7.97 4.98 16.86
CA GLU A 51 -9.16 5.75 17.22
C GLU A 51 -10.10 4.94 18.12
N LYS A 52 -10.41 3.71 17.71
CA LYS A 52 -11.25 2.79 18.49
C LYS A 52 -10.57 2.39 19.79
N ALA A 53 -9.25 2.19 19.79
CA ALA A 53 -8.48 1.90 21.00
C ALA A 53 -8.50 3.07 21.98
N ALA A 54 -8.35 4.31 21.50
CA ALA A 54 -8.46 5.52 22.32
C ALA A 54 -9.86 5.64 22.92
N GLN A 55 -10.91 5.41 22.13
CA GLN A 55 -12.29 5.40 22.59
C GLN A 55 -12.53 4.32 23.65
N TYR A 56 -12.03 3.10 23.43
CA TYR A 56 -12.13 1.97 24.35
C TYR A 56 -11.42 2.24 25.69
N ALA A 57 -10.24 2.86 25.65
CA ALA A 57 -9.52 3.30 26.83
C ALA A 57 -10.13 4.59 27.46
N GLY A 58 -11.05 5.24 26.75
CA GLY A 58 -11.70 6.47 27.13
C GLY A 58 -10.77 7.69 27.17
N ILE A 59 -9.73 7.70 26.35
CA ILE A 59 -8.80 8.83 26.23
C ILE A 59 -9.01 9.53 24.89
N SER A 60 -8.58 10.79 24.79
CA SER A 60 -8.53 11.45 23.48
C SER A 60 -7.51 10.78 22.56
N THR A 61 -7.75 10.81 21.25
CA THR A 61 -6.78 10.31 20.25
C THR A 61 -5.46 11.06 20.34
N SER A 62 -5.50 12.37 20.59
CA SER A 62 -4.31 13.20 20.82
C SER A 62 -3.49 12.72 22.03
N ALA A 63 -4.14 12.32 23.12
CA ALA A 63 -3.47 11.75 24.28
C ALA A 63 -2.76 10.44 23.95
N LEU A 64 -3.38 9.58 23.14
CA LEU A 64 -2.77 8.33 22.68
C LEU A 64 -1.52 8.59 21.82
N TYR A 65 -1.59 9.54 20.87
CA TYR A 65 -0.43 9.88 20.05
C TYR A 65 0.71 10.51 20.86
N ARG A 66 0.40 11.36 21.83
CA ARG A 66 1.39 11.87 22.77
C ARG A 66 2.05 10.73 23.56
N TYR A 67 1.25 9.78 24.05
CA TYR A 67 1.77 8.61 24.76
C TYR A 67 2.72 7.79 23.87
N PHE A 68 2.40 7.58 22.59
CA PHE A 68 3.30 6.90 21.66
C PHE A 68 4.62 7.65 21.40
N ASN A 69 4.61 8.99 21.43
CA ASN A 69 5.82 9.78 21.25
C ASN A 69 6.70 9.75 22.51
N GLU A 70 6.07 9.73 23.67
CA GLU A 70 6.75 9.66 24.97
C GLU A 70 7.22 8.22 25.31
N ASN A 71 6.63 7.19 24.71
CA ASN A 71 6.88 5.76 25.01
C ASN A 71 7.01 4.94 23.70
N PRO A 72 8.16 5.00 23.01
CA PRO A 72 8.38 4.30 21.75
C PRO A 72 8.30 2.76 21.89
N GLU A 73 8.67 2.21 23.04
CA GLU A 73 8.55 0.77 23.35
C GLU A 73 7.09 0.29 23.27
N PHE A 74 6.13 1.14 23.63
CA PHE A 74 4.71 0.80 23.54
C PHE A 74 4.24 0.72 22.08
N ARG A 75 4.87 1.48 21.17
CA ARG A 75 4.60 1.35 19.73
C ARG A 75 5.08 0.00 19.21
N GLN A 76 6.26 -0.45 19.65
CA GLN A 76 6.76 -1.78 19.30
C GLN A 76 5.86 -2.89 19.84
N LEU A 77 5.41 -2.77 21.10
CA LEU A 77 4.46 -3.70 21.71
C LEU A 77 3.15 -3.78 20.91
N LYS A 78 2.60 -2.64 20.48
CA LYS A 78 1.41 -2.60 19.63
C LYS A 78 1.61 -3.39 18.33
N ASP A 79 2.75 -3.23 17.68
CA ASP A 79 3.02 -3.92 16.41
C ASP A 79 3.23 -5.44 16.63
N GLN A 80 3.83 -5.83 17.76
CA GLN A 80 3.91 -7.23 18.19
C GLN A 80 2.51 -7.83 18.45
N LEU A 81 1.64 -7.11 19.16
CA LEU A 81 0.27 -7.54 19.42
C LEU A 81 -0.51 -7.74 18.13
N ARG A 82 -0.39 -6.82 17.16
CA ARG A 82 -1.03 -6.97 15.85
C ARG A 82 -0.49 -8.15 15.07
N THR A 83 0.82 -8.36 15.10
CA THR A 83 1.46 -9.52 14.47
C THR A 83 0.97 -10.82 15.08
N ALA A 84 0.83 -10.89 16.40
CA ALA A 84 0.28 -12.05 17.10
C ALA A 84 -1.17 -12.35 16.70
N VAL A 85 -2.02 -11.32 16.53
CA VAL A 85 -3.39 -11.51 16.03
C VAL A 85 -3.38 -12.06 14.60
N ASN A 86 -2.54 -11.52 13.72
CA ASN A 86 -2.40 -12.03 12.36
C ASN A 86 -1.97 -13.50 12.35
N LEU A 87 -1.07 -13.91 13.24
CA LEU A 87 -0.67 -15.31 13.37
C LEU A 87 -1.83 -16.21 13.81
N LYS A 88 -2.64 -15.77 14.78
CA LYS A 88 -3.85 -16.51 15.21
C LYS A 88 -4.87 -16.66 14.08
N VAL A 89 -5.12 -15.57 13.35
CA VAL A 89 -6.05 -15.60 12.20
C VAL A 89 -5.50 -16.50 11.09
N ARG A 90 -4.19 -16.48 10.84
CA ARG A 90 -3.55 -17.39 9.89
C ARG A 90 -3.71 -18.85 10.31
N ALA A 91 -3.51 -19.17 11.59
CA ALA A 91 -3.72 -20.52 12.11
C ALA A 91 -5.16 -20.98 11.91
N ALA A 92 -6.14 -20.14 12.27
CA ALA A 92 -7.56 -20.45 12.07
C ALA A 92 -7.92 -20.63 10.58
N LEU A 93 -7.31 -19.84 9.69
CA LEU A 93 -7.50 -19.99 8.25
C LEU A 93 -6.90 -21.30 7.72
N LEU A 94 -5.74 -21.71 8.26
CA LEU A 94 -5.10 -22.98 7.91
C LEU A 94 -5.96 -24.18 8.36
N GLU A 95 -6.50 -24.12 9.59
CA GLU A 95 -7.45 -25.12 10.10
C GLU A 95 -8.74 -25.15 9.28
N GLY A 96 -9.23 -23.98 8.83
CA GLY A 96 -10.36 -23.88 7.91
C GLY A 96 -10.06 -24.49 6.54
N ALA A 97 -8.86 -24.28 6.02
CA ALA A 97 -8.42 -24.81 4.73
C ALA A 97 -8.35 -26.35 4.74
N GLN A 98 -8.05 -26.98 5.87
CA GLN A 98 -8.11 -28.44 6.00
C GLN A 98 -9.51 -29.01 5.76
N LYS A 99 -10.57 -28.21 6.03
CA LYS A 99 -11.96 -28.63 5.89
C LYS A 99 -12.58 -28.23 4.56
N ASP A 100 -12.13 -27.12 3.97
CA ASP A 100 -12.64 -26.62 2.69
C ASP A 100 -11.53 -26.63 1.62
N PRO A 101 -11.56 -27.59 0.68
CA PRO A 101 -10.59 -27.68 -0.42
C PRO A 101 -10.51 -26.41 -1.27
N ASN A 102 -11.60 -25.65 -1.43
CA ASN A 102 -11.58 -24.41 -2.22
C ASN A 102 -10.79 -23.31 -1.50
N LEU A 103 -10.86 -23.26 -0.17
CA LEU A 103 -10.08 -22.33 0.63
C LEU A 103 -8.58 -22.69 0.57
N ALA A 104 -8.26 -23.99 0.60
CA ALA A 104 -6.90 -24.49 0.46
C ALA A 104 -6.32 -24.17 -0.92
N LEU A 105 -7.07 -24.41 -2.00
CA LEU A 105 -6.63 -24.08 -3.36
C LEU A 105 -6.35 -22.58 -3.51
N LYS A 106 -7.25 -21.71 -3.03
CA LYS A 106 -7.04 -20.24 -3.03
C LYS A 106 -5.82 -19.79 -2.24
N TRP A 107 -5.45 -20.51 -1.19
CA TRP A 107 -4.24 -20.24 -0.42
C TRP A 107 -2.99 -20.62 -1.24
N LEU A 108 -2.97 -21.83 -1.80
CA LEU A 108 -1.89 -22.34 -2.64
C LEU A 108 -1.67 -21.48 -3.90
N GLU A 109 -2.73 -21.02 -4.56
CA GLU A 109 -2.67 -20.08 -5.69
C GLU A 109 -1.89 -18.79 -5.38
N ARG A 110 -1.86 -18.37 -4.11
CA ARG A 110 -1.21 -17.12 -3.65
C ARG A 110 0.19 -17.37 -3.10
N THR A 111 0.42 -18.51 -2.44
CA THR A 111 1.72 -18.84 -1.85
C THR A 111 2.66 -19.54 -2.82
N GLU A 112 2.11 -20.36 -3.71
CA GLU A 112 2.83 -21.17 -4.70
C GLU A 112 2.25 -20.90 -6.11
N PRO A 113 2.34 -19.65 -6.60
CA PRO A 113 1.75 -19.24 -7.87
C PRO A 113 2.39 -19.94 -9.09
N GLU A 114 3.58 -20.52 -8.94
CA GLU A 114 4.26 -21.24 -10.03
C GLU A 114 3.58 -22.59 -10.34
N GLU A 115 3.13 -23.29 -9.30
CA GLU A 115 2.50 -24.61 -9.42
C GLU A 115 0.97 -24.53 -9.51
N PHE A 116 0.37 -23.65 -8.70
CA PHE A 116 -1.08 -23.55 -8.54
C PHE A 116 -1.66 -22.27 -9.10
N GLY A 117 -0.84 -21.27 -9.44
CA GLY A 117 -1.33 -20.05 -10.04
C GLY A 117 -2.01 -20.35 -11.38
N LEU A 118 -3.08 -19.61 -11.68
CA LEU A 118 -3.68 -19.61 -13.00
C LEU A 118 -2.60 -19.18 -14.00
N SER A 119 -1.95 -20.15 -14.64
CA SER A 119 -0.84 -19.94 -15.56
C SER A 119 -1.20 -18.85 -16.55
N ASN A 120 -0.68 -17.64 -16.32
CA ASN A 120 -1.02 -16.47 -17.11
C ASN A 120 -0.14 -16.44 -18.36
N ARG A 121 -0.12 -17.56 -19.11
CA ARG A 121 0.45 -17.60 -20.49
C ARG A 121 -0.22 -16.59 -21.43
N ARG A 122 -1.26 -15.87 -20.98
CA ARG A 122 -1.92 -14.78 -21.71
C ARG A 122 -1.20 -13.43 -21.57
N ASN A 123 -0.32 -13.25 -20.58
CA ASN A 123 0.36 -11.98 -20.31
C ASN A 123 1.88 -12.01 -20.52
N LEU A 124 2.42 -13.02 -21.23
CA LEU A 124 3.76 -12.85 -21.77
C LEU A 124 3.68 -11.82 -22.91
N PRO A 125 4.50 -10.76 -22.91
CA PRO A 125 4.64 -9.94 -24.09
C PRO A 125 5.03 -10.85 -25.26
N PRO A 126 4.51 -10.62 -26.47
CA PRO A 126 4.98 -11.38 -27.63
C PRO A 126 6.50 -11.29 -27.69
N PRO A 127 7.20 -12.38 -28.06
CA PRO A 127 8.65 -12.33 -28.20
C PRO A 127 9.00 -11.13 -29.09
N PRO A 128 10.03 -10.34 -28.75
CA PRO A 128 10.45 -9.25 -29.61
C PRO A 128 10.69 -9.83 -31.01
N PRO A 129 10.29 -9.12 -32.08
CA PRO A 129 10.61 -9.57 -33.43
C PRO A 129 12.11 -9.85 -33.48
N PRO A 130 12.54 -10.95 -34.15
CA PRO A 130 13.95 -11.26 -34.25
C PRO A 130 14.68 -10.02 -34.76
N ALA A 131 15.81 -9.68 -34.13
CA ALA A 131 16.63 -8.55 -34.55
C ALA A 131 16.80 -8.64 -36.08
N PRO A 132 16.64 -7.52 -36.83
CA PRO A 132 16.84 -7.54 -38.26
C PRO A 132 18.17 -8.23 -38.54
N ARG A 133 18.12 -9.36 -39.27
CA ARG A 133 19.36 -9.98 -39.72
C ARG A 133 20.08 -8.90 -40.50
N ASP A 134 21.26 -8.50 -40.07
CA ASP A 134 22.07 -7.56 -40.82
C ASP A 134 22.26 -8.15 -42.21
N LEU A 135 21.43 -7.70 -43.16
CA LEU A 135 21.58 -8.05 -44.55
C LEU A 135 22.97 -7.59 -44.91
N GLY A 136 23.85 -8.53 -45.22
CA GLY A 136 25.22 -8.25 -45.65
C GLY A 136 25.22 -7.23 -46.79
N LYS A 137 26.34 -6.54 -47.00
CA LYS A 137 26.45 -5.45 -48.00
C LYS A 137 25.83 -5.83 -49.35
N GLU A 138 26.05 -7.07 -49.79
CA GLU A 138 25.50 -7.63 -51.02
C GLU A 138 23.96 -7.66 -51.07
N ALA A 139 23.30 -8.04 -49.98
CA ALA A 139 21.85 -8.10 -49.91
C ALA A 139 21.22 -6.69 -49.88
N ARG A 140 21.92 -5.70 -49.30
CA ARG A 140 21.50 -4.29 -49.34
C ARG A 140 21.59 -3.73 -50.75
N GLU A 141 22.70 -3.99 -51.45
CA GLU A 141 22.88 -3.59 -52.84
C GLU A 141 21.86 -4.25 -53.78
N ALA A 142 21.57 -5.54 -53.59
CA ALA A 142 20.56 -6.24 -54.39
C ALA A 142 19.17 -5.61 -54.25
N LEU A 143 18.80 -5.20 -53.03
CA LEU A 143 17.54 -4.50 -52.77
C LEU A 143 17.49 -3.12 -53.43
N GLU A 144 18.60 -2.38 -53.44
CA GLU A 144 18.69 -1.10 -54.15
C GLU A 144 18.55 -1.26 -55.66
N ARG A 145 19.17 -2.31 -56.24
CA ARG A 145 19.00 -2.64 -57.66
C ARG A 145 17.53 -2.97 -57.98
N ILE A 146 16.87 -3.77 -57.16
CA ILE A 146 15.45 -4.10 -57.33
C ILE A 146 14.57 -2.85 -57.25
N ARG A 147 14.88 -1.92 -56.32
CA ARG A 147 14.17 -0.65 -56.21
C ARG A 147 14.31 0.20 -57.47
N ARG A 148 15.53 0.33 -58.01
CA ARG A 148 15.77 1.07 -59.26
C ARG A 148 15.01 0.47 -60.44
N ILE A 149 15.06 -0.85 -60.62
CA ILE A 149 14.34 -1.53 -61.70
C ILE A 149 12.82 -1.34 -61.57
N LYS A 150 12.28 -1.39 -60.35
CA LYS A 150 10.84 -1.15 -60.12
C LYS A 150 10.44 0.28 -60.45
N GLU A 151 11.31 1.25 -60.15
CA GLU A 151 11.07 2.67 -60.42
C GLU A 151 11.16 2.98 -61.92
N GLU A 152 12.16 2.43 -62.61
CA GLU A 152 12.29 2.54 -64.06
C GLU A 152 11.07 1.94 -64.77
N ARG A 153 10.62 0.74 -64.36
CA ARG A 153 9.39 0.14 -64.87
C ARG A 153 8.14 0.93 -64.53
N ARG A 154 8.13 1.72 -63.45
CA ARG A 154 7.01 2.62 -63.12
C ARG A 154 6.98 3.78 -64.10
N ILE A 155 8.11 4.44 -64.30
CA ILE A 155 8.27 5.56 -65.23
C ILE A 155 7.98 5.13 -66.67
N GLU A 156 8.44 3.95 -67.08
CA GLU A 156 8.20 3.43 -68.43
C GLU A 156 6.72 3.13 -68.67
N ARG A 157 6.03 2.53 -67.69
CA ARG A 157 4.56 2.37 -67.76
C ARG A 157 3.82 3.70 -67.80
N GLU A 158 4.27 4.71 -67.06
CA GLU A 158 3.71 6.06 -67.09
C GLU A 158 3.92 6.74 -68.46
N LYS A 159 5.10 6.56 -69.08
CA LYS A 159 5.41 7.05 -70.43
C LYS A 159 4.58 6.33 -71.51
N GLU A 160 4.44 5.02 -71.42
CA GLU A 160 3.58 4.23 -72.32
C GLU A 160 2.11 4.67 -72.23
N HIS A 161 1.62 4.94 -71.01
CA HIS A 161 0.28 5.49 -70.80
C HIS A 161 0.12 6.90 -71.41
N MET A 162 1.16 7.73 -71.36
CA MET A 162 1.15 9.07 -71.94
C MET A 162 1.18 9.06 -73.48
N ILE A 163 1.88 8.11 -74.10
CA ILE A 163 1.97 7.96 -75.56
C ILE A 163 0.68 7.35 -76.16
N ARG A 164 0.03 6.41 -75.46
CA ARG A 164 -1.25 5.80 -75.90
C ARG A 164 -2.48 6.71 -75.72
N GLY A 165 -2.31 7.86 -75.07
CA GLY A 165 -3.38 8.82 -74.78
C GLY A 165 -3.47 10.02 -75.74
N TYR A 166 -2.69 10.04 -76.82
CA TYR A 166 -2.73 11.05 -77.90
C TYR A 166 -3.25 10.46 -79.20
#